data_AF-A0A2R6EIT0-F1
#
_entry.id   AF-A0A2R6EIT0-F1
#
_cell.length_a   1.000
_cell.length_b   1.000
_cell.length_c   1.000
_cell.angle_alpha   90.00
_cell.angle_beta   90.00
_cell.angle_gamma   90.00
#
_symmetry.space_group_name_H-M   'P 1'
#
loop_
_entity.id
_entity.type
_entity.pdbx_description
1 polymer ?
#
loop_
_entity_poly.entity_id
_entity_poly.type
_entity_poly.pdbx_seq_one_letter_code
_entity_poly.pdbx_strand_id
1 'polypeptide(L)'
;MDLAVRLLVALFVISTPTLLYLGLLRGLERLRDDALLLRLAESDDASREVSAAATRALDDRAVSADDRADRPDDPDSTDDALVCTNCGESNMPGARYCEGCLERLL
;
A
#
# COMPACT_ATOMS: atom_id res chain seq x y z
N MET A 1 27.95 -21.10 44.41
CA MET A 1 26.56 -21.02 43.90
C MET A 1 26.03 -22.43 43.79
N ASP A 2 24.93 -22.71 44.47
CA ASP A 2 24.31 -24.04 44.50
C ASP A 2 23.83 -24.45 43.09
N LEU A 3 23.97 -25.73 42.73
CA LEU A 3 23.67 -26.23 41.37
C LEU A 3 22.22 -25.92 40.97
N ALA A 4 21.29 -26.07 41.92
CA ALA A 4 19.87 -25.79 41.73
C ALA A 4 19.61 -24.33 41.32
N VAL A 5 20.30 -23.37 41.95
CA VAL A 5 20.16 -21.95 41.62
C VAL A 5 20.62 -21.67 40.19
N ARG A 6 21.71 -22.31 39.75
CA ARG A 6 22.21 -22.15 38.38
C ARG A 6 21.25 -22.71 37.33
N LEU A 7 20.65 -23.86 37.61
CA LEU A 7 19.65 -24.47 36.72
C LEU A 7 18.39 -23.61 36.60
N LEU A 8 17.91 -23.03 37.71
CA LEU A 8 16.76 -22.12 37.70
C LEU A 8 17.05 -20.86 36.88
N VAL A 9 18.20 -20.23 37.09
CA VAL A 9 18.60 -19.04 36.32
C VAL A 9 18.72 -19.38 34.84
N ALA A 10 19.35 -20.52 34.49
CA ALA A 10 19.48 -20.94 33.10
C ALA A 10 18.11 -21.17 32.45
N LEU A 11 17.20 -21.89 33.11
CA LEU A 11 15.86 -22.14 32.61
C LEU A 11 15.10 -20.83 32.40
N PHE A 12 15.14 -19.93 33.38
CA PHE A 12 14.50 -18.62 33.28
C PHE A 12 15.03 -17.83 32.09
N VAL A 13 16.35 -17.69 31.95
CA VAL A 13 16.97 -16.92 30.86
C VAL A 13 16.61 -17.50 29.49
N ILE A 14 16.51 -18.83 29.37
CA ILE A 14 16.16 -19.50 28.12
C ILE A 14 14.66 -19.37 27.80
N SER A 15 13.77 -19.58 28.78
CA SER A 15 12.33 -19.61 28.54
C SER A 15 11.71 -18.22 28.43
N THR A 16 12.26 -17.23 29.14
CA THR A 16 11.72 -15.87 29.19
C THR A 16 11.52 -15.22 27.82
N PRO A 17 12.51 -15.18 26.89
CA PRO A 17 12.31 -14.54 25.59
C PRO A 17 11.19 -15.19 24.78
N THR A 18 11.06 -16.52 24.83
CA THR A 18 9.99 -17.24 24.16
C THR A 18 8.62 -16.95 24.78
N LEU A 19 8.53 -16.95 26.11
CA LEU A 19 7.28 -16.63 26.82
C LEU A 19 6.86 -15.17 26.61
N LEU A 20 7.81 -14.25 26.60
CA LEU A 20 7.57 -12.83 26.34
C LEU A 20 7.10 -12.63 24.89
N TYR A 21 7.73 -13.29 23.92
CA TYR A 21 7.29 -13.27 22.52
C TYR A 21 5.86 -13.80 22.36
N LEU A 22 5.55 -14.97 22.93
CA LEU A 22 4.21 -15.54 22.87
C LEU A 22 3.18 -14.69 23.61
N GLY A 23 3.57 -14.09 24.74
CA GLY A 23 2.74 -13.15 25.49
C GLY A 23 2.44 -11.88 24.69
N LEU A 24 3.43 -11.36 23.98
CA LEU A 24 3.27 -10.21 23.09
C LEU A 24 2.33 -10.54 21.93
N LEU A 25 2.53 -11.68 21.24
CA LEU A 25 1.65 -12.11 20.16
C LEU A 25 0.20 -12.25 20.65
N ARG A 26 -0.03 -12.94 21.77
CA ARG A 26 -1.37 -13.04 22.36
C ARG A 26 -1.94 -11.71 22.80
N GLY A 27 -1.09 -10.81 23.31
CA GLY A 27 -1.49 -9.46 23.68
C GLY A 27 -1.97 -8.66 22.47
N LEU A 28 -1.23 -8.74 21.37
CA LEU A 28 -1.59 -8.12 20.10
C LEU A 28 -2.86 -8.74 19.51
N GLU A 29 -3.00 -10.06 19.55
CA GLU A 29 -4.24 -10.75 19.16
C GLU A 29 -5.44 -10.29 19.99
N ARG A 30 -5.27 -10.12 21.31
CA ARG A 30 -6.35 -9.67 22.20
C ARG A 30 -6.73 -8.20 21.99
N LEU A 31 -5.75 -7.35 21.68
CA LEU A 31 -5.96 -5.93 21.38
C LEU A 31 -6.52 -5.72 19.96
N ARG A 32 -6.35 -6.70 19.08
CA ARG A 32 -6.91 -6.66 17.73
C ARG A 32 -8.40 -6.97 17.82
N ASP A 33 -9.22 -5.96 17.55
CA ASP A 33 -10.67 -6.15 17.40
C ASP A 33 -10.93 -6.99 16.14
N ASP A 34 -11.11 -8.30 16.31
CA ASP A 34 -11.48 -9.20 15.20
C ASP A 34 -12.83 -8.78 14.57
N ALA A 35 -13.67 -8.05 15.31
CA ALA A 35 -14.87 -7.41 14.78
C ALA A 35 -14.58 -6.34 13.71
N LEU A 36 -13.46 -5.63 13.82
CA LEU A 36 -13.02 -4.63 12.85
C LEU A 36 -12.43 -5.31 11.61
N LEU A 37 -11.69 -6.41 11.79
CA LEU A 37 -11.19 -7.24 10.69
C LEU A 37 -12.31 -7.89 9.88
N LEU A 38 -13.34 -8.43 10.53
CA LEU A 38 -14.49 -9.01 9.85
C LEU A 38 -15.25 -7.97 9.01
N ARG A 39 -15.40 -6.75 9.51
CA ARG A 39 -16.01 -5.65 8.76
C ARG A 39 -15.16 -5.20 7.58
N LEU A 40 -13.83 -5.15 7.76
CA LEU A 40 -12.89 -4.84 6.68
C LEU A 40 -12.90 -5.91 5.60
N ALA A 41 -12.90 -7.20 5.98
CA ALA A 41 -13.00 -8.31 5.05
C ALA A 41 -14.30 -8.25 4.23
N GLU A 42 -15.44 -8.03 4.91
CA GLU A 42 -16.74 -7.82 4.25
C GLU A 42 -16.71 -6.62 3.29
N SER A 43 -16.10 -5.51 3.68
CA SER A 43 -15.99 -4.32 2.83
C SER A 43 -15.05 -4.51 1.63
N ASP A 44 -13.98 -5.30 1.78
CA ASP A 44 -13.03 -5.61 0.70
C ASP A 44 -13.68 -6.53 -0.33
N ASP A 45 -14.41 -7.55 0.11
CA ASP A 45 -15.17 -8.44 -0.78
C ASP A 45 -16.26 -7.66 -1.53
N ALA A 46 -17.03 -6.81 -0.83
CA ALA A 46 -17.99 -5.92 -1.48
C ALA A 46 -17.32 -4.96 -2.48
N SER A 47 -16.15 -4.40 -2.14
CA SER A 47 -15.38 -3.52 -3.03
C SER A 47 -14.89 -4.27 -4.27
N ARG A 48 -14.46 -5.53 -4.14
CA ARG A 48 -14.04 -6.38 -5.27
C ARG A 48 -15.20 -6.72 -6.19
N GLU A 49 -16.38 -7.02 -5.65
CA GLU A 49 -17.59 -7.26 -6.43
C GLU A 49 -17.98 -6.00 -7.23
N VAL A 50 -17.99 -4.83 -6.60
CA VAL A 50 -18.26 -3.55 -7.25
C VAL A 50 -17.21 -3.27 -8.34
N SER A 51 -15.94 -3.53 -8.06
CA SER A 51 -14.84 -3.35 -9.03
C SER A 51 -15.00 -4.27 -10.23
N ALA A 52 -15.38 -5.54 -10.00
CA ALA A 52 -15.66 -6.50 -11.06
C ALA A 52 -16.94 -6.16 -11.85
N ALA A 53 -17.94 -5.56 -11.20
CA ALA A 53 -19.13 -5.07 -11.90
C ALA A 53 -18.80 -3.83 -12.75
N ALA A 54 -17.97 -2.93 -12.23
CA ALA A 54 -17.52 -1.74 -12.95
C ALA A 54 -16.65 -2.09 -14.16
N THR A 55 -15.74 -3.06 -14.06
CA THR A 55 -14.95 -3.53 -15.22
C THR A 55 -15.84 -4.14 -16.30
N ARG A 56 -16.83 -4.96 -15.93
CA ARG A 56 -17.80 -5.48 -16.91
C ARG A 56 -18.62 -4.39 -17.57
N ALA A 57 -19.03 -3.36 -16.82
CA ALA A 57 -19.78 -2.23 -17.36
C ALA A 57 -18.93 -1.37 -18.32
N LEU A 58 -17.61 -1.28 -18.10
CA LEU A 58 -16.66 -0.63 -18.99
C LEU A 58 -16.41 -1.46 -20.26
N ASP A 59 -16.38 -2.79 -20.17
CA ASP A 59 -16.26 -3.67 -21.32
C ASP A 59 -17.54 -3.65 -22.20
N ASP A 60 -18.73 -3.65 -21.58
CA ASP A 60 -20.02 -3.53 -22.30
C ASP A 60 -20.21 -2.14 -22.92
N ARG A 61 -19.72 -1.11 -22.24
CA ARG A 61 -19.66 0.25 -22.77
C ARG A 61 -18.30 0.46 -23.39
N ALA A 62 -18.02 -0.23 -24.50
CA ALA A 62 -16.97 0.16 -25.42
C ALA A 62 -17.18 1.64 -25.79
N VAL A 63 -16.53 2.54 -25.05
CA VAL A 63 -16.40 3.94 -25.38
C VAL A 63 -15.49 3.93 -26.59
N SER A 64 -16.09 3.77 -27.76
CA SER A 64 -15.41 3.94 -29.03
C SER A 64 -14.93 5.40 -29.05
N ALA A 65 -13.63 5.60 -28.93
CA ALA A 65 -13.01 6.91 -29.08
C ALA A 65 -13.03 7.40 -30.55
N ASP A 66 -13.86 6.81 -31.41
CA ASP A 66 -14.00 7.15 -32.83
C ASP A 66 -14.94 8.33 -33.11
N ASP A 67 -15.75 8.78 -32.14
CA ASP A 67 -16.60 9.98 -32.30
C ASP A 67 -15.85 11.31 -32.05
N ARG A 68 -14.52 11.32 -32.20
CA ARG A 68 -13.69 12.55 -32.15
C ARG A 68 -12.86 12.77 -33.43
N ALA A 69 -13.29 12.21 -34.56
CA ALA A 69 -12.64 12.46 -35.84
C ALA A 69 -13.12 13.76 -36.55
N ASP A 70 -13.82 14.67 -35.87
CA ASP A 70 -14.19 15.99 -36.43
C ASP A 70 -14.08 17.12 -35.39
N ARG A 71 -12.91 17.26 -34.79
CA ARG A 71 -12.54 18.50 -34.09
C ARG A 71 -11.19 18.96 -34.65
N PRO A 72 -11.05 20.24 -35.07
CA PRO A 72 -9.79 20.74 -35.58
C PRO A 72 -8.71 20.53 -34.53
N ASP A 73 -7.56 20.01 -34.96
CA ASP A 73 -6.33 19.96 -34.18
C ASP A 73 -6.11 21.29 -33.44
N ASP A 74 -6.15 21.23 -32.11
CA ASP A 74 -5.66 22.29 -31.24
C ASP A 74 -4.23 21.86 -30.85
N PRO A 75 -3.18 22.48 -31.42
CA PRO A 75 -1.81 21.98 -31.30
C PRO A 75 -1.13 22.44 -29.98
N ASP A 76 -1.84 22.41 -28.85
CA ASP A 76 -1.29 22.92 -27.58
C ASP A 76 -1.79 22.17 -26.33
N SER A 77 -1.83 20.84 -26.39
CA SER A 77 -1.84 20.02 -25.18
C SER A 77 -0.60 19.14 -25.16
N THR A 78 0.57 19.77 -25.03
CA THR A 78 1.71 19.07 -24.46
C THR A 78 1.43 18.86 -22.98
N ASP A 79 1.02 17.64 -22.63
CA ASP A 79 1.25 17.10 -21.28
C ASP A 79 2.77 16.97 -21.09
N ASP A 80 3.46 18.11 -20.92
CA ASP A 80 4.91 18.17 -20.81
C ASP A 80 5.34 17.53 -19.49
N ALA A 81 5.86 16.31 -19.58
CA ALA A 81 6.48 15.64 -18.45
C ALA A 81 7.66 16.50 -17.92
N LEU A 82 7.69 16.72 -16.61
CA LEU A 82 8.66 17.60 -15.99
C LEU A 82 9.96 16.84 -15.70
N VAL A 83 11.04 17.19 -16.38
CA VAL A 83 12.35 16.52 -16.21
C VAL A 83 13.09 17.11 -15.02
N CYS A 84 13.51 16.26 -14.07
CA CYS A 84 14.27 16.68 -12.91
C CYS A 84 15.66 17.19 -13.29
N THR A 85 16.01 18.41 -12.91
CA THR A 85 17.34 18.98 -13.20
C THR A 85 18.48 18.30 -12.42
N ASN A 86 18.18 17.65 -11.30
CA ASN A 86 19.19 17.00 -10.45
C ASN A 86 19.57 15.59 -10.95
N CYS A 87 18.58 14.76 -11.32
CA CYS A 87 18.83 13.37 -11.70
C CYS A 87 18.40 13.01 -13.13
N GLY A 88 17.68 13.89 -13.83
CA GLY A 88 17.21 13.66 -15.21
C GLY A 88 15.94 12.82 -15.33
N GLU A 89 15.33 12.39 -14.22
CA GLU A 89 14.11 11.58 -14.24
C GLU A 89 12.91 12.38 -14.76
N SER A 90 12.06 11.73 -15.55
CA SER A 90 10.82 12.33 -16.06
C SER A 90 9.70 12.19 -15.04
N ASN A 91 9.07 13.29 -14.64
CA ASN A 91 8.03 13.30 -13.62
C ASN A 91 6.67 13.71 -14.22
N MET A 92 5.60 13.23 -13.59
CA MET A 92 4.24 13.62 -13.94
C MET A 92 4.04 15.15 -13.83
N PRO A 93 3.27 15.77 -14.74
CA PRO A 93 2.90 17.18 -14.62
C PRO A 93 2.27 17.49 -13.25
N GLY A 94 2.77 18.51 -12.57
CA GLY A 94 2.31 18.90 -11.22
C GLY A 94 2.97 18.16 -10.05
N ALA A 95 3.90 17.24 -10.30
CA ALA A 95 4.74 16.67 -9.25
C ALA A 95 5.56 17.76 -8.54
N ARG A 96 5.58 17.75 -7.20
CA ARG A 96 6.35 18.72 -6.39
C ARG A 96 7.76 18.25 -6.05
N TYR A 97 7.99 16.94 -6.11
CA TYR A 97 9.24 16.29 -5.78
C TYR A 97 9.53 15.21 -6.82
N CYS A 98 10.80 15.00 -7.12
CA CYS A 98 11.24 14.00 -8.08
C CYS A 98 11.05 12.58 -7.52
N GLU A 99 10.54 11.65 -8.34
CA GLU A 99 10.38 10.25 -7.92
C GLU A 99 11.70 9.50 -7.72
N GLY A 100 12.72 9.78 -8.55
CA GLY A 100 14.02 9.12 -8.46
C GLY A 100 14.91 9.61 -7.31
N CYS A 101 15.01 10.92 -7.11
CA CYS A 101 15.96 11.50 -6.16
C CYS A 101 15.35 12.33 -5.01
N LEU A 102 14.03 12.50 -4.98
CA LEU A 102 13.28 13.26 -3.97
C LEU A 102 13.63 14.76 -3.87
N GLU A 103 14.42 15.28 -4.81
CA GLU A 103 14.70 16.72 -4.90
C GLU A 103 13.43 17.49 -5.30
N ARG A 104 13.29 18.73 -4.83
CA ARG A 104 12.14 19.56 -5.20
C ARG A 104 12.22 19.92 -6.69
N LEU A 105 11.12 19.73 -7.39
CA LEU A 105 10.99 20.14 -8.78
C LEU A 105 10.69 21.65 -8.81
N LEU A 106 11.51 22.41 -9.55
CA LEU A 106 11.42 23.87 -9.70
C LEU A 106 10.51 24.25 -10.87
#